data_AF-A0A9P0FKX8-F1
#
_entry.id   AF-A0A9P0FKX8-F1
#
_cell.length_a   1.000
_cell.length_b   1.000
_cell.length_c   1.000
_cell.angle_alpha   90.00
_cell.angle_beta   90.00
_cell.angle_gamma   90.00
#
_symmetry.space_group_name_H-M   'P 1'
#
loop_
_entity.id
_entity.type
_entity.pdbx_description
1 polymer ?
#
loop_
_entity_poly.entity_id
_entity_poly.type
_entity_poly.pdbx_seq_one_letter_code
_entity_poly.pdbx_strand_id
1 'polypeptide(L)'
;MLISKGVATLKALQKLRSNPIQLKQSVRNSSAGWNYRVGPPPPSKTVVLAAEIVQGFAWWWVLWHLWTEPGHVFGEFEYPDPSKWTNAELGIPED
;
A
#
# COMPACT_ATOMS: atom_id res chain seq x y z
N MET A 1 -51.04 26.82 -7.28
CA MET A 1 -49.66 27.16 -6.88
C MET A 1 -49.30 26.76 -5.42
N LEU A 2 -50.13 25.98 -4.71
CA LEU A 2 -49.90 25.63 -3.29
C LEU A 2 -48.98 24.41 -3.05
N ILE A 3 -48.84 23.51 -4.04
CA ILE A 3 -48.08 22.25 -3.88
C ILE A 3 -46.56 22.47 -3.92
N SER A 4 -46.10 23.45 -4.72
CA SER A 4 -44.66 23.72 -4.91
C SER A 4 -43.95 24.16 -3.62
N LYS A 5 -44.61 24.95 -2.77
CA LYS A 5 -44.01 25.43 -1.52
C LYS A 5 -44.15 24.44 -0.36
N GLY A 6 -45.14 23.53 -0.39
CA GLY A 6 -45.38 22.53 0.66
C GLY A 6 -44.28 21.46 0.76
N VAL A 7 -43.66 21.09 -0.37
CA VAL A 7 -42.57 20.11 -0.38
C VAL A 7 -41.30 20.70 0.25
N ALA A 8 -41.03 21.99 0.02
CA ALA A 8 -39.87 22.67 0.60
C ALA A 8 -39.99 22.82 2.12
N THR A 9 -41.17 23.16 2.62
CA THR A 9 -41.43 23.30 4.07
C THR A 9 -41.37 21.96 4.79
N LEU A 10 -41.93 20.88 4.20
CA LEU A 10 -41.83 19.53 4.77
C LEU A 10 -40.38 19.04 4.84
N LYS A 11 -39.56 19.28 3.81
CA LYS A 11 -38.12 18.94 3.83
C LYS A 11 -37.35 19.75 4.88
N ALA A 12 -37.69 21.02 5.07
CA ALA A 12 -37.08 21.85 6.12
C ALA A 12 -37.48 21.36 7.53
N LEU A 13 -38.73 20.97 7.72
CA LEU A 13 -39.23 20.42 8.99
C LEU A 13 -38.57 19.08 9.33
N GLN A 14 -38.36 18.22 8.33
CA GLN A 14 -37.65 16.95 8.49
C GLN A 14 -36.19 17.19 8.95
N LYS A 15 -35.50 18.18 8.36
CA LYS A 15 -34.12 18.55 8.75
C LYS A 15 -34.03 19.13 10.17
N LEU A 16 -35.08 19.82 10.63
CA LEU A 16 -35.16 20.34 12.00
C LEU A 16 -35.43 19.22 13.01
N ARG A 17 -36.31 18.25 12.68
CA ARG A 17 -36.59 17.09 13.53
C ARG A 17 -35.38 16.15 13.66
N SER A 18 -34.54 16.04 12.63
CA SER A 18 -33.36 15.18 12.66
C SER A 18 -32.14 15.79 13.37
N ASN A 19 -32.20 17.06 13.78
CA ASN A 19 -31.12 17.72 14.50
C ASN A 19 -31.52 17.93 15.97
N PRO A 20 -31.33 16.93 16.87
CA PRO A 20 -31.22 17.26 18.29
C PRO A 20 -30.07 18.26 18.43
N ILE A 21 -30.22 19.27 19.30
CA ILE A 21 -29.24 20.34 19.53
C ILE A 21 -27.84 19.72 19.62
N GLN A 22 -27.10 19.78 18.52
CA GLN A 22 -25.72 19.35 18.48
C GLN A 22 -24.96 20.46 19.19
N LEU A 23 -24.67 20.27 20.49
CA LEU A 23 -23.57 20.97 21.12
C LEU A 23 -22.33 20.60 20.32
N LYS A 24 -22.01 21.40 19.31
CA LYS A 24 -20.82 21.24 18.49
C LYS A 24 -19.64 21.63 19.37
N GLN A 25 -19.18 20.67 20.18
CA GLN A 25 -17.90 20.78 20.85
C GLN A 25 -16.87 21.10 19.76
N SER A 26 -16.10 22.17 19.96
CA SER A 26 -15.06 22.57 19.01
C SER A 26 -14.16 21.37 18.77
N VAL A 27 -14.22 20.80 17.56
CA VAL A 27 -13.31 19.74 17.16
C VAL A 27 -11.96 20.39 16.95
N ARG A 28 -11.05 20.17 17.91
CA ARG A 28 -9.67 20.64 17.80
C ARG A 28 -8.96 19.80 16.73
N ASN A 29 -8.84 20.36 15.53
CA ASN A 29 -8.05 19.79 14.43
C ASN A 29 -6.54 19.99 14.69
N SER A 30 -6.01 19.50 15.82
CA SER A 30 -4.55 19.41 15.98
C SER A 30 -4.04 18.25 15.14
N SER A 31 -3.12 18.53 14.23
CA SER A 31 -2.59 17.66 13.17
C SER A 31 -1.97 16.33 13.62
N ALA A 32 -1.80 16.13 14.92
CA ALA A 32 -1.48 14.83 15.51
C ALA A 32 -2.19 14.72 16.86
N GLY A 33 -3.11 13.76 16.98
CA GLY A 33 -3.67 13.37 18.27
C GLY A 33 -2.58 12.62 19.05
N TRP A 34 -2.23 13.12 20.23
CA TRP A 34 -1.39 12.38 21.17
C TRP A 34 -2.21 11.25 21.79
N ASN A 35 -1.70 10.02 21.75
CA ASN A 35 -2.33 8.86 22.38
C ASN A 35 -1.42 8.33 23.48
N TYR A 36 -2.00 7.95 24.62
CA TYR A 36 -1.26 7.36 25.74
C TYR A 36 -1.92 6.05 26.15
N ARG A 37 -1.15 4.95 26.13
CA ARG A 37 -1.61 3.59 26.46
C ARG A 37 -2.82 3.10 25.65
N VAL A 38 -3.04 3.67 24.48
CA VAL A 38 -4.08 3.29 23.51
C VAL A 38 -3.45 3.33 22.11
N GLY A 39 -3.93 2.48 21.20
CA GLY A 39 -3.51 2.48 19.80
C GLY A 39 -3.74 3.85 19.14
N PRO A 40 -2.91 4.23 18.16
CA PRO A 40 -3.08 5.47 17.44
C PRO A 40 -4.42 5.49 16.68
N PRO A 41 -5.01 6.67 16.42
CA PRO A 41 -6.16 6.77 15.56
C PRO A 41 -5.82 6.20 14.17
N PRO A 42 -6.80 5.62 13.47
CA PRO A 42 -6.57 5.09 12.14
C PRO A 42 -6.02 6.19 11.23
N PRO A 43 -4.99 5.88 10.41
CA PRO A 43 -4.44 6.83 9.46
C PRO A 43 -5.51 7.30 8.46
N SER A 44 -5.29 8.47 7.87
CA SER A 44 -6.18 8.97 6.82
C SER A 44 -6.30 7.96 5.68
N LYS A 45 -7.49 7.87 5.08
CA LYS A 45 -7.76 6.92 3.98
C LYS A 45 -6.79 7.09 2.80
N THR A 46 -6.33 8.31 2.56
CA THR A 46 -5.36 8.61 1.51
C THR A 46 -3.98 8.01 1.82
N VAL A 47 -3.55 8.05 3.08
CA VAL A 47 -2.29 7.43 3.52
C VAL A 47 -2.36 5.91 3.40
N VAL A 48 -3.48 5.30 3.79
CA VAL A 48 -3.70 3.85 3.64
C VAL A 48 -3.64 3.45 2.16
N LEU A 49 -4.38 4.16 1.31
CA LEU A 49 -4.40 3.89 -0.13
C LEU A 49 -3.01 4.06 -0.76
N ALA A 50 -2.28 5.12 -0.39
CA ALA A 50 -0.92 5.33 -0.88
C ALA A 50 0.01 4.20 -0.44
N ALA A 51 -0.10 3.73 0.81
CA ALA A 51 0.69 2.61 1.32
C ALA A 51 0.39 1.32 0.54
N GLU A 52 -0.88 1.02 0.28
CA GLU A 52 -1.29 -0.16 -0.49
C GLU A 52 -0.80 -0.11 -1.94
N ILE A 53 -0.85 1.05 -2.60
CA ILE A 53 -0.35 1.24 -3.96
C ILE A 53 1.17 1.02 -4.02
N VAL A 54 1.92 1.63 -3.09
CA VAL A 54 3.38 1.48 -3.04
C VAL A 54 3.77 0.02 -2.77
N GLN A 55 3.09 -0.64 -1.83
CA GLN A 55 3.32 -2.06 -1.55
C GLN A 55 3.01 -2.95 -2.76
N GLY A 56 1.89 -2.69 -3.44
CA GLY A 56 1.48 -3.43 -4.63
C GLY A 56 2.47 -3.25 -5.78
N PHE A 57 2.93 -2.02 -6.01
CA PHE A 57 3.93 -1.71 -7.04
C PHE A 57 5.28 -2.38 -6.74
N ALA A 58 5.72 -2.35 -5.48
CA ALA A 58 6.97 -2.99 -5.08
C ALA A 58 6.94 -4.51 -5.35
N TRP A 59 5.86 -5.20 -4.96
CA TRP A 59 5.74 -6.64 -5.22
C TRP A 59 5.54 -6.97 -6.69
N TRP A 60 4.76 -6.17 -7.41
CA TRP A 60 4.64 -6.33 -8.86
C TRP A 60 6.01 -6.24 -9.53
N TRP A 61 6.84 -5.25 -9.17
CA TRP A 61 8.19 -5.09 -9.73
C TRP A 61 9.08 -6.30 -9.45
N VAL A 62 9.08 -6.80 -8.20
CA VAL A 62 9.86 -7.99 -7.80
C VAL A 62 9.42 -9.22 -8.59
N LEU A 63 8.11 -9.49 -8.63
CA LEU A 63 7.57 -10.68 -9.31
C LEU A 63 7.76 -10.60 -10.83
N TRP A 64 7.65 -9.40 -11.39
CA TRP A 64 7.92 -9.16 -12.81
C TRP A 64 9.36 -9.50 -13.16
N HIS A 65 10.35 -8.97 -12.42
CA HIS A 65 11.77 -9.22 -12.70
C HIS A 65 12.19 -10.66 -12.39
N LEU A 66 11.55 -11.29 -11.41
CA LEU A 66 11.78 -12.71 -11.16
C LEU A 66 11.32 -13.58 -12.35
N TRP A 67 10.27 -13.16 -13.07
CA TRP A 67 9.80 -13.84 -14.26
C TRP A 67 10.59 -13.49 -15.52
N THR A 68 10.89 -12.22 -15.76
CA THR A 68 11.56 -11.77 -17.00
C THR A 68 13.07 -11.99 -16.98
N GLU A 69 13.70 -11.85 -15.82
CA GLU A 69 15.15 -11.90 -15.64
C GLU A 69 15.53 -12.81 -14.45
N PRO A 70 15.16 -14.11 -14.48
CA PRO A 70 15.42 -15.03 -13.38
C PRO A 70 16.92 -15.29 -13.14
N GLY A 71 17.78 -15.00 -14.13
CA GLY A 71 19.23 -15.21 -14.07
C GLY A 71 19.92 -14.45 -12.93
N HIS A 72 19.40 -13.29 -12.51
CA HIS A 72 19.97 -12.56 -11.36
C HIS A 72 19.80 -13.30 -10.03
N VAL A 73 18.83 -14.23 -9.94
CA VAL A 73 18.59 -15.04 -8.75
C VAL A 73 19.24 -16.42 -8.89
N PHE A 74 19.10 -17.08 -10.04
CA PHE A 74 19.58 -18.45 -10.23
C PHE A 74 21.00 -18.56 -10.79
N GLY A 75 21.58 -17.46 -11.27
CA GLY A 75 22.83 -17.45 -12.01
C GLY A 75 22.59 -17.34 -13.53
N GLU A 76 23.40 -16.52 -14.18
CA GLU A 76 23.32 -16.29 -15.63
C GLU A 76 24.15 -17.29 -16.45
N PHE A 77 25.16 -17.89 -15.81
CA PHE A 77 26.11 -18.79 -16.46
C PHE A 77 26.19 -20.11 -15.72
N GLU A 78 26.36 -21.19 -16.48
CA GLU A 78 26.61 -22.51 -15.93
C GLU A 78 27.94 -22.50 -15.16
N TYR A 79 27.92 -23.02 -13.93
CA TYR A 79 29.13 -23.09 -13.13
C TYR A 79 30.03 -24.23 -13.64
N PRO A 80 31.29 -23.95 -14.04
CA PRO A 80 32.16 -24.99 -14.57
C PRO A 80 32.54 -25.99 -13.48
N ASP A 81 32.49 -27.28 -13.81
CA ASP A 81 32.98 -28.36 -12.96
C ASP A 81 34.50 -28.52 -13.14
N PRO A 82 35.33 -28.20 -12.13
CA PRO A 82 36.78 -28.25 -12.24
C PRO A 82 37.32 -29.66 -12.51
N SER A 83 36.56 -30.70 -12.15
CA SER A 83 36.97 -32.11 -12.31
C SER A 83 37.01 -32.55 -13.77
N LYS A 84 36.36 -31.79 -14.66
CA LYS A 84 36.32 -32.06 -16.09
C LYS A 84 37.50 -31.44 -16.86
N TRP A 85 38.27 -30.57 -16.21
CA TRP A 85 39.43 -29.94 -16.84
C TRP A 85 40.56 -30.95 -17.00
N THR A 86 41.13 -30.99 -18.20
CA THR A 86 42.20 -31.93 -18.49
C THR A 86 43.53 -31.44 -17.89
N ASN A 87 44.41 -32.37 -17.51
CA ASN A 87 45.74 -32.02 -17.00
C ASN A 87 46.52 -31.14 -17.98
N ALA A 88 46.33 -31.34 -19.29
CA ALA A 88 46.93 -30.52 -20.35
C ALA A 88 46.45 -29.06 -20.30
N GLU A 89 45.15 -28.80 -20.10
CA GLU A 89 44.59 -27.45 -19.95
C GLU A 89 45.04 -26.78 -18.64
N LEU A 90 45.31 -27.59 -17.61
CA LEU A 90 45.80 -27.14 -16.31
C LEU A 90 47.33 -27.01 -16.23
N GLY A 91 48.06 -27.39 -17.29
CA GLY A 91 49.52 -27.37 -17.32
C GLY A 91 50.17 -28.34 -16.33
N ILE A 92 49.46 -29.40 -15.93
CA ILE A 92 49.97 -30.45 -15.05
C ILE A 92 50.75 -31.44 -15.92
N PRO A 93 52.04 -31.69 -15.65
CA PRO A 93 52.83 -32.67 -16.41
C PRO A 93 52.20 -34.06 -16.34
N GLU A 94 52.26 -34.80 -17.44
CA GLU A 94 52.05 -36.25 -17.40
C GLU A 94 53.37 -36.86 -16.91
N ASP A 95 53.34 -37.52 -15.75
CA ASP A 95 54.51 -38.20 -15.15
C ASP A 95 55.06 -39.32 -16.04
#